data_AF-A0A7C5VF42-F1
#
_entry.id   AF-A0A7C5VF42-F1
#
_cell.length_a   1.000
_cell.length_b   1.000
_cell.length_c   1.000
_cell.angle_alpha   90.00
_cell.angle_beta   90.00
_cell.angle_gamma   90.00
#
_symmetry.space_group_name_H-M   'P 1'
#
loop_
_entity.id
_entity.type
_entity.pdbx_description
1 polymer ?
#
loop_
_entity_poly.entity_id
_entity_poly.type
_entity_poly.pdbx_seq_one_letter_code
_entity_poly.pdbx_strand_id
1 'polypeptide(L)'
;MSVATDQELYEQRAISFVDDDGYPVTVPARVSVEDGEIKVRPAKGFDPPKIAGRRVNVVLNHITPLAGGGYTDRRYIAFTGQAAAEGDQLVVRPERTYRWNEREVPFPEYVEVSTPRARRYLEALGKRLGVDFKPAIGAFWRFFRVVRFPFLIATAVPVAIGGGVALYHDSFDVALLLLTFLGLALIHMGLNVANDYFDTVLGADPANRRPTPFSGGSRSILYGLISESGARALYASLFGSGVAIGLYLALTRGLLPILGLTALGLFLAYFYTAPPIKLAYRGLGELAVGTGFGPVIVMGTYFVQTQRFSLDALVASIPIGLLIMLILYVNEIPDAEFDRIAGKRQLVTRFSREQALAFLAGSLAATYSVIALIPVLRLGPPTVLVALATIPLAVKVYQGARSNFGKQYEMIPTMSLNVNNAAITGALIAAGYFVGALLGL
;
A
#
# COMPACT_ATOMS: atom_id res chain seq x y z
N MET A 1 32.78 -1.62 -20.70
CA MET A 1 31.81 -2.74 -20.67
C MET A 1 31.57 -3.14 -22.11
N SER A 2 32.01 -4.32 -22.54
CA SER A 2 31.66 -4.80 -23.89
C SER A 2 30.15 -5.03 -23.92
N VAL A 3 29.46 -4.27 -24.76
CA VAL A 3 28.03 -4.47 -24.99
C VAL A 3 27.92 -5.61 -26.01
N ALA A 4 28.14 -6.85 -25.55
CA ALA A 4 27.60 -8.01 -26.23
C ALA A 4 26.08 -7.97 -26.03
N THR A 5 25.41 -7.08 -26.76
CA THR A 5 23.94 -7.04 -26.82
C THR A 5 23.54 -8.22 -27.70
N ASP A 6 22.76 -9.16 -27.16
CA ASP A 6 21.98 -10.09 -27.98
C ASP A 6 20.97 -9.26 -28.81
N GLN A 7 21.42 -8.69 -29.92
CA GLN A 7 20.63 -7.78 -30.76
C GLN A 7 19.40 -8.48 -31.34
N GLU A 8 19.46 -9.80 -31.45
CA GLU A 8 18.36 -10.66 -31.89
C GLU A 8 17.16 -10.60 -30.94
N LEU A 9 17.38 -10.20 -29.67
CA LEU A 9 16.29 -9.98 -28.73
C LEU A 9 15.50 -8.68 -29.01
N TYR A 10 15.98 -7.78 -29.88
CA TYR A 10 15.36 -6.49 -30.13
C TYR A 10 14.93 -6.36 -31.60
N GLU A 11 13.64 -6.62 -31.83
CA GLU A 11 13.01 -6.66 -33.15
C GLU A 11 12.86 -5.28 -33.79
N GLN A 12 12.50 -4.26 -33.01
CA GLN A 12 12.29 -2.91 -33.52
C GLN A 12 13.48 -2.03 -33.18
N ARG A 13 13.88 -1.21 -34.16
CA ARG A 13 15.09 -0.39 -34.06
C ARG A 13 14.81 0.97 -34.70
N ALA A 14 15.17 2.04 -34.00
CA ALA A 14 14.91 3.40 -34.46
C ALA A 14 16.01 4.36 -33.99
N ILE A 15 16.12 5.48 -34.71
CA ILE A 15 16.93 6.62 -34.33
C ILE A 15 16.04 7.84 -34.15
N SER A 16 16.21 8.52 -33.03
CA SER A 16 15.53 9.79 -32.72
C SER A 16 16.52 10.94 -32.68
N PHE A 17 16.13 12.09 -33.21
CA PHE A 17 16.92 13.33 -33.19
C PHE A 17 15.98 14.55 -33.23
N VAL A 18 16.52 15.73 -32.98
CA VAL A 18 15.79 17.00 -33.14
C VAL A 18 16.10 17.54 -34.54
N ASP A 19 15.06 17.81 -35.33
CA ASP A 19 15.19 18.39 -36.66
C ASP A 19 15.53 19.89 -36.61
N ASP A 20 15.67 20.53 -37.78
CA ASP A 20 16.07 21.94 -37.89
C ASP A 20 14.99 22.91 -37.39
N ASP A 21 13.73 22.45 -37.35
CA ASP A 21 12.58 23.19 -36.83
C ASP A 21 12.40 23.00 -35.31
N GLY A 22 13.26 22.18 -34.68
CA GLY A 22 13.24 21.93 -33.24
C GLY A 22 12.31 20.81 -32.79
N TYR A 23 11.75 20.02 -33.72
CA TYR A 23 10.83 18.93 -33.40
C TYR A 23 11.57 17.59 -33.24
N PRO A 24 11.15 16.74 -32.28
CA PRO A 24 11.69 15.40 -32.15
C PRO A 24 11.17 14.50 -33.28
N VAL A 25 12.08 13.97 -34.10
CA VAL A 25 11.79 13.02 -35.18
C VAL A 25 12.32 11.65 -34.79
N THR A 26 11.52 10.59 -35.01
CA THR A 26 11.93 9.19 -34.80
C THR A 26 11.79 8.41 -36.11
N VAL A 27 12.86 7.76 -36.53
CA VAL A 27 12.95 7.06 -37.82
C VAL A 27 13.31 5.60 -37.58
N PRO A 28 12.60 4.62 -38.18
CA PRO A 28 13.05 3.23 -38.17
C PRO A 28 14.46 3.11 -38.77
N ALA A 29 15.32 2.27 -38.20
CA ALA A 29 16.69 2.14 -38.65
C ALA A 29 17.20 0.71 -38.51
N ARG A 30 18.11 0.30 -39.39
CA ARG A 30 18.95 -0.89 -39.14
C ARG A 30 20.10 -0.46 -38.23
N VAL A 31 20.35 -1.23 -37.19
CA VAL A 31 21.38 -0.92 -36.18
C VAL A 31 22.28 -2.13 -35.99
N SER A 32 23.60 -1.94 -36.04
CA SER A 32 24.60 -2.91 -35.56
C SER A 32 25.48 -2.26 -34.49
N VAL A 33 26.15 -3.10 -33.70
CA VAL A 33 27.02 -2.68 -32.58
C VAL A 33 28.34 -3.38 -32.84
N GLU A 34 29.37 -2.61 -33.14
CA GLU A 34 30.69 -3.11 -33.53
C GLU A 34 31.74 -2.30 -32.76
N ASP A 35 32.62 -2.97 -32.03
CA ASP A 35 33.72 -2.35 -31.25
C ASP A 35 33.30 -1.21 -30.31
N GLY A 36 32.07 -1.26 -29.79
CA GLY A 36 31.52 -0.24 -28.88
C GLY A 36 30.93 0.98 -29.60
N GLU A 37 30.96 1.01 -30.93
CA GLU A 37 30.28 1.99 -31.76
C GLU A 37 28.91 1.45 -32.23
N ILE A 38 27.93 2.34 -32.36
CA ILE A 38 26.59 2.01 -32.83
C ILE A 38 26.50 2.47 -34.29
N LYS A 39 26.45 1.53 -35.23
CA LYS A 39 26.25 1.82 -36.65
C LYS A 39 24.77 1.83 -36.96
N VAL A 40 24.28 2.91 -37.57
CA VAL A 40 22.86 3.14 -37.82
C VAL A 40 22.63 3.48 -39.29
N ARG A 41 21.75 2.73 -39.95
CA ARG A 41 21.21 3.05 -41.27
C ARG A 41 19.73 3.42 -41.14
N PRO A 42 19.39 4.72 -41.18
CA PRO A 42 18.00 5.16 -41.21
C PRO A 42 17.21 4.56 -42.38
N ALA A 43 15.88 4.48 -42.24
CA ALA A 43 15.00 4.08 -43.32
C ALA A 43 15.12 5.01 -44.54
N LYS A 44 14.74 4.48 -45.71
CA LYS A 44 14.81 5.21 -47.00
C LYS A 44 14.08 6.55 -46.90
N GLY A 45 14.73 7.62 -47.35
CA GLY A 45 14.21 8.99 -47.27
C GLY A 45 14.87 9.87 -46.20
N PHE A 46 15.74 9.30 -45.35
CA PHE A 46 16.54 10.03 -44.37
C PHE A 46 18.02 9.96 -44.72
N ASP A 47 18.67 11.12 -44.82
CA ASP A 47 20.04 11.28 -45.31
C ASP A 47 21.03 11.40 -44.12
N PRO A 48 21.91 10.41 -43.88
CA PRO A 48 22.85 10.41 -42.75
C PRO A 48 23.71 11.68 -42.61
N PRO A 49 24.28 12.26 -43.67
CA PRO A 49 24.99 13.54 -43.62
C PRO A 49 24.17 14.70 -43.03
N LYS A 50 22.84 14.72 -43.20
CA LYS A 50 21.97 15.77 -42.62
C LYS A 50 21.72 15.57 -41.12
N ILE A 51 21.88 14.35 -40.63
CA ILE A 51 21.71 13.97 -39.22
C ILE A 51 23.06 14.06 -38.48
N ALA A 52 24.18 13.95 -39.19
CA ALA A 52 25.52 14.06 -38.62
C ALA A 52 25.75 15.40 -37.90
N GLY A 53 26.59 15.36 -36.86
CA GLY A 53 26.83 16.49 -35.95
C GLY A 53 25.72 16.72 -34.92
N ARG A 54 24.58 16.02 -35.04
CA ARG A 54 23.50 16.08 -34.06
C ARG A 54 23.71 15.07 -32.95
N ARG A 55 23.19 15.40 -31.78
CA ARG A 55 23.00 14.45 -30.68
C ARG A 55 21.78 13.59 -31.00
N VAL A 56 21.97 12.28 -31.06
CA VAL A 56 20.93 11.31 -31.41
C VAL A 56 20.66 10.35 -30.27
N ASN A 57 19.49 9.73 -30.30
CA ASN A 57 19.10 8.64 -29.43
C ASN A 57 18.73 7.41 -30.26
N VAL A 58 19.54 6.36 -30.21
CA VAL A 58 19.31 5.11 -30.91
C VAL A 58 18.62 4.14 -29.96
N VAL A 59 17.44 3.65 -30.32
CA VAL A 59 16.62 2.76 -29.49
C VAL A 59 16.45 1.43 -30.19
N LEU A 60 16.75 0.35 -29.47
CA LEU A 60 16.40 -1.00 -29.84
C LEU A 60 15.35 -1.47 -28.82
N ASN A 61 14.21 -1.97 -29.28
CA ASN A 61 13.13 -2.43 -28.41
C ASN A 61 12.52 -3.75 -28.90
N HIS A 62 11.83 -4.43 -27.99
CA HIS A 62 10.89 -5.52 -28.28
C HIS A 62 9.69 -5.38 -27.35
N ILE A 63 8.51 -5.60 -27.90
CA ILE A 63 7.23 -5.49 -27.22
C ILE A 63 6.32 -6.56 -27.82
N THR A 64 5.83 -7.49 -27.00
CA THR A 64 4.88 -8.52 -27.44
C THR A 64 3.44 -7.99 -27.28
N PRO A 65 2.66 -7.83 -28.36
CA PRO A 65 1.24 -7.47 -28.25
C PRO A 65 0.41 -8.65 -27.72
N LEU A 66 -0.60 -8.34 -26.92
CA LEU A 66 -1.56 -9.33 -26.42
C LEU A 66 -2.80 -9.36 -27.31
N ALA A 67 -3.36 -10.55 -27.58
CA ALA A 67 -4.51 -10.74 -28.45
C ALA A 67 -5.76 -9.96 -27.99
N GLY A 68 -5.92 -9.74 -26.67
CA GLY A 68 -7.01 -8.96 -26.08
C GLY A 68 -6.73 -7.46 -25.94
N GLY A 69 -5.64 -6.96 -26.53
CA GLY A 69 -5.14 -5.60 -26.33
C GLY A 69 -4.14 -5.49 -25.18
N GLY A 70 -3.24 -4.51 -25.29
CA GLY A 70 -2.12 -4.32 -24.37
C GLY A 70 -0.83 -5.02 -24.81
N TYR A 71 0.18 -4.96 -23.97
CA TYR A 71 1.55 -5.39 -24.28
C TYR A 71 2.22 -6.08 -23.10
N THR A 72 3.11 -7.03 -23.39
CA THR A 72 3.97 -7.74 -22.44
C THR A 72 5.37 -7.91 -23.02
N ASP A 73 6.26 -8.53 -22.25
CA ASP A 73 7.66 -8.82 -22.62
C ASP A 73 8.41 -7.58 -23.15
N ARG A 74 8.21 -6.43 -22.49
CA ARG A 74 8.80 -5.18 -22.95
C ARG A 74 10.27 -5.13 -22.57
N ARG A 75 11.11 -4.81 -23.54
CA ARG A 75 12.53 -4.54 -23.31
C ARG A 75 13.01 -3.46 -24.26
N TYR A 76 13.86 -2.57 -23.76
CA TYR A 76 14.53 -1.61 -24.60
C TYR A 76 15.95 -1.35 -24.12
N ILE A 77 16.80 -0.98 -25.07
CA ILE A 77 18.09 -0.37 -24.84
C ILE A 77 18.18 0.90 -25.69
N ALA A 78 18.63 1.98 -25.07
CA ALA A 78 18.77 3.28 -25.68
C ALA A 78 20.22 3.75 -25.54
N PHE A 79 20.77 4.25 -26.64
CA PHE A 79 22.11 4.79 -26.74
C PHE A 79 22.01 6.27 -27.13
N THR A 80 22.50 7.17 -26.29
CA THR A 80 22.57 8.60 -26.61
C THR A 80 24.01 8.99 -26.87
N GLY A 81 24.26 9.68 -27.98
CA GLY A 81 25.60 10.14 -28.36
C GLY A 81 25.57 11.09 -29.55
N GLN A 82 26.73 11.61 -29.93
CA GLN A 82 26.90 12.36 -31.16
C GLN A 82 26.92 11.42 -32.36
N ALA A 83 26.20 11.79 -33.42
CA ALA A 83 26.22 11.06 -34.68
C ALA A 83 27.27 11.65 -35.63
N ALA A 84 28.11 10.79 -36.22
CA ALA A 84 28.98 11.13 -37.34
C ALA A 84 28.52 10.38 -38.58
N ALA A 85 28.57 11.00 -39.76
CA ALA A 85 28.30 10.28 -41.00
C ALA A 85 29.53 9.47 -41.43
N GLU A 86 29.29 8.23 -41.86
CA GLU A 86 30.26 7.37 -42.52
C GLU A 86 29.56 6.78 -43.77
N GLY A 87 29.70 7.48 -44.91
CA GLY A 87 29.01 7.11 -46.14
C GLY A 87 27.48 7.17 -46.01
N ASP A 88 26.82 6.03 -46.23
CA ASP A 88 25.36 5.86 -46.13
C ASP A 88 24.86 5.51 -44.71
N GLN A 89 25.72 5.67 -43.69
CA GLN A 89 25.40 5.31 -42.32
C GLN A 89 25.80 6.42 -41.34
N LEU A 90 25.26 6.31 -40.13
CA LEU A 90 25.70 7.05 -38.97
C LEU A 90 26.52 6.14 -38.07
N VAL A 91 27.61 6.65 -37.55
CA VAL A 91 28.35 6.08 -36.42
C VAL A 91 28.03 6.91 -35.20
N VAL A 92 27.50 6.27 -34.17
CA VAL A 92 27.16 6.91 -32.90
C VAL A 92 28.03 6.32 -31.82
N ARG A 93 28.86 7.16 -31.20
CA ARG A 93 29.62 6.79 -30.01
C ARG A 93 28.74 7.01 -28.78
N PRO A 94 28.31 5.96 -28.06
CA PRO A 94 27.40 6.11 -26.94
C PRO A 94 28.09 6.85 -25.78
N GLU A 95 27.59 8.04 -25.45
CA GLU A 95 27.97 8.78 -24.25
C GLU A 95 27.19 8.28 -23.03
N ARG A 96 25.94 7.87 -23.25
CA ARG A 96 25.07 7.31 -22.24
C ARG A 96 24.31 6.12 -22.81
N THR A 97 24.17 5.09 -21.99
CA THR A 97 23.35 3.92 -22.29
C THR A 97 22.30 3.75 -21.21
N TYR A 98 21.10 3.40 -21.64
CA TYR A 98 19.98 3.11 -20.75
C TYR A 98 19.32 1.80 -21.20
N ARG A 99 19.04 0.92 -20.24
CA ARG A 99 18.46 -0.40 -20.49
C ARG A 99 17.31 -0.61 -19.52
N TRP A 100 16.26 -1.25 -20.02
CA TRP A 100 15.23 -1.85 -19.20
C TRP A 100 14.73 -3.14 -19.84
N ASN A 101 14.47 -4.13 -18.99
CA ASN A 101 13.90 -5.41 -19.36
C ASN A 101 12.81 -5.75 -18.35
N GLU A 102 11.57 -5.91 -18.81
CA GLU A 102 10.41 -6.21 -17.98
C GLU A 102 10.56 -7.53 -17.21
N ARG A 103 11.34 -8.48 -17.74
CA ARG A 103 11.63 -9.75 -17.05
C ARG A 103 12.57 -9.58 -15.85
N GLU A 104 13.36 -8.52 -15.83
CA GLU A 104 14.29 -8.20 -14.73
C GLU A 104 13.67 -7.22 -13.75
N VAL A 105 13.00 -6.19 -14.26
CA VAL A 105 12.31 -5.16 -13.48
C VAL A 105 10.90 -5.05 -14.03
N PRO A 106 9.89 -5.64 -13.36
CA PRO A 106 8.51 -5.57 -13.79
C PRO A 106 8.06 -4.13 -14.03
N PHE A 107 7.19 -3.93 -15.02
CA PHE A 107 6.76 -2.58 -15.38
C PHE A 107 6.21 -1.71 -14.24
N PRO A 108 5.42 -2.24 -13.28
CA PRO A 108 5.00 -1.43 -12.13
C PRO A 108 6.19 -0.91 -11.30
N GLU A 109 7.23 -1.73 -11.09
CA GLU A 109 8.45 -1.31 -10.40
C GLU A 109 9.22 -0.27 -11.21
N TYR A 110 9.30 -0.46 -12.52
CA TYR A 110 9.93 0.50 -13.43
C TYR A 110 9.27 1.89 -13.34
N VAL A 111 7.94 1.94 -13.35
CA VAL A 111 7.17 3.18 -13.19
C VAL A 111 7.48 3.83 -11.85
N GLU A 112 7.55 3.06 -10.77
CA GLU A 112 7.83 3.58 -9.43
C GLU A 112 9.25 4.16 -9.30
N VAL A 113 10.26 3.44 -9.80
CA VAL A 113 11.64 3.92 -9.78
C VAL A 113 11.85 5.15 -10.66
N SER A 114 11.09 5.28 -11.75
CA SER A 114 11.20 6.41 -12.67
C SER A 114 10.39 7.65 -12.24
N THR A 115 9.36 7.48 -11.40
CA THR A 115 8.44 8.57 -11.00
C THR A 115 9.15 9.75 -10.32
N PRO A 116 10.05 9.56 -9.32
CA PRO A 116 10.79 10.68 -8.73
C PRO A 116 11.66 11.44 -9.74
N ARG A 117 12.19 10.75 -10.76
CA ARG A 117 12.97 11.37 -11.83
C ARG A 117 12.07 12.20 -12.75
N ALA A 118 10.91 11.68 -13.13
CA ALA A 118 9.92 12.42 -13.92
C ALA A 118 9.46 13.68 -13.21
N ARG A 119 9.22 13.60 -11.89
CA ARG A 119 8.89 14.76 -11.06
C ARG A 119 9.97 15.84 -11.09
N ARG A 120 11.24 15.48 -10.82
CA ARG A 120 12.36 16.45 -10.88
C ARG A 120 12.48 17.12 -12.25
N TYR A 121 12.25 16.36 -13.32
CA TYR A 121 12.24 16.89 -14.68
C TYR A 121 11.12 17.91 -14.88
N LEU A 122 9.88 17.57 -14.49
CA LEU A 122 8.73 18.47 -14.60
C LEU A 122 8.89 19.71 -13.72
N GLU A 123 9.45 19.60 -12.52
CA GLU A 123 9.75 20.75 -11.66
C GLU A 123 10.78 21.68 -12.30
N ALA A 124 11.86 21.13 -12.88
CA ALA A 124 12.87 21.92 -13.58
C ALA A 124 12.32 22.59 -14.85
N LEU A 125 11.51 21.85 -15.62
CA LEU A 125 10.83 22.37 -16.80
C LEU A 125 9.84 23.48 -16.43
N GLY A 126 9.06 23.28 -15.37
CA GLY A 126 8.11 24.25 -14.86
C GLY A 126 8.78 25.57 -14.46
N LYS A 127 9.91 25.50 -13.73
CA LYS A 127 10.73 26.68 -13.42
C LYS A 127 11.19 27.42 -14.67
N ARG A 128 11.61 26.69 -15.72
CA ARG A 128 12.06 27.29 -16.99
C ARG A 128 10.91 27.96 -17.75
N LEU A 129 9.71 27.38 -17.72
CA LEU A 129 8.55 27.85 -18.46
C LEU A 129 7.67 28.85 -17.66
N GLY A 130 7.94 29.04 -16.36
CA GLY A 130 7.05 29.80 -15.48
C GLY A 130 5.71 29.11 -15.23
N VAL A 131 5.65 27.78 -15.40
CA VAL A 131 4.44 26.96 -15.25
C VAL A 131 4.61 26.00 -14.08
N ASP A 132 3.58 25.87 -13.24
CA ASP A 132 3.57 24.91 -12.14
C ASP A 132 2.85 23.61 -12.56
N PHE A 133 3.63 22.57 -12.85
CA PHE A 133 3.10 21.26 -13.23
C PHE A 133 2.63 20.48 -11.98
N LYS A 134 1.32 20.51 -11.72
CA LYS A 134 0.70 19.77 -10.60
C LYS A 134 0.04 18.46 -11.06
N PRO A 135 -0.01 17.44 -10.19
CA PRO A 135 -0.80 16.24 -10.42
C PRO A 135 -2.29 16.57 -10.65
N ALA A 136 -2.88 16.01 -11.71
CA ALA A 136 -4.23 16.31 -12.17
C ALA A 136 -5.35 15.57 -11.39
N ILE A 137 -5.17 15.30 -10.10
CA ILE A 137 -6.21 14.69 -9.25
C ILE A 137 -7.00 15.76 -8.50
N GLY A 138 -8.33 15.71 -8.61
CA GLY A 138 -9.25 16.61 -7.92
C GLY A 138 -9.12 16.52 -6.39
N ALA A 139 -9.43 17.61 -5.68
CA ALA A 139 -9.21 17.73 -4.24
C ALA A 139 -9.91 16.64 -3.42
N PHE A 140 -11.14 16.27 -3.81
CA PHE A 140 -11.90 15.19 -3.16
C PHE A 140 -11.17 13.84 -3.24
N TRP A 141 -10.82 13.39 -4.46
CA TRP A 141 -10.10 12.12 -4.66
C TRP A 141 -8.71 12.13 -4.05
N ARG A 142 -8.05 13.29 -4.05
CA ARG A 142 -6.77 13.51 -3.37
C ARG A 142 -6.89 13.28 -1.88
N PHE A 143 -7.89 13.87 -1.23
CA PHE A 143 -8.14 13.68 0.19
C PHE A 143 -8.35 12.19 0.51
N PHE A 144 -9.24 11.51 -0.23
CA PHE A 144 -9.53 10.08 -0.03
C PHE A 144 -8.29 9.19 -0.17
N ARG A 145 -7.42 9.51 -1.13
CA ARG A 145 -6.15 8.80 -1.33
C ARG A 145 -5.17 9.04 -0.18
N VAL A 146 -4.99 10.30 0.23
CA VAL A 146 -4.07 10.70 1.30
C VAL A 146 -4.47 10.07 2.64
N VAL A 147 -5.75 10.09 2.99
CA VAL A 147 -6.23 9.53 4.26
C VAL A 147 -6.46 8.02 4.22
N ARG A 148 -6.22 7.40 3.05
CA ARG A 148 -6.43 5.97 2.80
C ARG A 148 -7.84 5.52 3.17
N PHE A 149 -8.85 6.28 2.74
CA PHE A 149 -10.26 6.13 3.13
C PHE A 149 -10.79 4.69 3.09
N PRO A 150 -10.49 3.85 2.07
CA PRO A 150 -10.97 2.46 2.03
C PRO A 150 -10.57 1.61 3.24
N PHE A 151 -9.49 1.95 3.94
CA PHE A 151 -9.05 1.23 5.14
C PHE A 151 -9.97 1.46 6.35
N LEU A 152 -10.91 2.41 6.31
CA LEU A 152 -11.88 2.64 7.37
C LEU A 152 -12.81 1.44 7.62
N ILE A 153 -12.89 0.48 6.70
CA ILE A 153 -13.56 -0.80 6.97
C ILE A 153 -12.98 -1.51 8.20
N ALA A 154 -11.66 -1.41 8.43
CA ALA A 154 -10.99 -1.96 9.60
C ALA A 154 -11.38 -1.25 10.90
N THR A 155 -11.93 -0.02 10.85
CA THR A 155 -12.52 0.66 12.01
C THR A 155 -14.01 0.36 12.17
N ALA A 156 -14.75 0.39 11.07
CA ALA A 156 -16.19 0.21 11.08
C ALA A 156 -16.60 -1.15 11.66
N VAL A 157 -15.87 -2.21 11.31
CA VAL A 157 -16.20 -3.57 11.73
C VAL A 157 -16.02 -3.78 13.25
N PRO A 158 -14.89 -3.44 13.89
CA PRO A 158 -14.76 -3.44 15.35
C PRO A 158 -15.80 -2.57 16.08
N VAL A 159 -16.13 -1.38 15.56
CA VAL A 159 -17.19 -0.54 16.14
C VAL A 159 -18.55 -1.25 16.07
N ALA A 160 -18.87 -1.88 14.94
CA ALA A 160 -20.09 -2.66 14.79
C ALA A 160 -20.13 -3.86 15.76
N ILE A 161 -19.01 -4.54 15.99
CA ILE A 161 -18.91 -5.63 16.98
C ILE A 161 -19.15 -5.08 18.39
N GLY A 162 -18.47 -4.01 18.80
CA GLY A 162 -18.66 -3.40 20.12
C GLY A 162 -20.09 -2.91 20.36
N GLY A 163 -20.72 -2.31 19.33
CA GLY A 163 -22.13 -1.94 19.35
C GLY A 163 -23.06 -3.15 19.41
N GLY A 164 -22.77 -4.22 18.68
CA GLY A 164 -23.53 -5.47 18.72
C GLY A 164 -23.49 -6.13 20.10
N VAL A 165 -22.32 -6.22 20.73
CA VAL A 165 -22.17 -6.73 22.11
C VAL A 165 -22.93 -5.84 23.09
N ALA A 166 -22.91 -4.52 22.91
CA ALA A 166 -23.66 -3.60 23.76
C ALA A 166 -25.18 -3.81 23.63
N LEU A 167 -25.68 -3.97 22.40
CA LEU A 167 -27.08 -4.28 22.15
C LEU A 167 -27.48 -5.63 22.76
N TYR A 168 -26.60 -6.63 22.68
CA TYR A 168 -26.78 -7.92 23.34
C TYR A 168 -26.91 -7.81 24.87
N HIS A 169 -26.36 -6.75 25.46
CA HIS A 169 -26.50 -6.43 26.89
C HIS A 169 -27.56 -5.33 27.12
N ASP A 170 -28.58 -5.28 26.26
CA ASP A 170 -29.73 -4.37 26.34
C ASP A 170 -29.39 -2.87 26.31
N SER A 171 -28.26 -2.49 25.70
CA SER A 171 -27.80 -1.10 25.67
C SER A 171 -27.32 -0.70 24.28
N PHE A 172 -28.09 0.17 23.61
CA PHE A 172 -27.71 0.63 22.28
C PHE A 172 -28.26 2.02 21.96
N ASP A 173 -27.35 2.94 21.67
CA ASP A 173 -27.63 4.28 21.19
C ASP A 173 -26.91 4.49 19.84
N VAL A 174 -27.70 4.71 18.79
CA VAL A 174 -27.20 4.89 17.43
C VAL A 174 -26.35 6.17 17.31
N ALA A 175 -26.74 7.26 17.98
CA ALA A 175 -26.00 8.52 17.93
C ALA A 175 -24.63 8.38 18.59
N LEU A 176 -24.55 7.70 19.74
CA LEU A 176 -23.28 7.39 20.40
C LEU A 176 -22.42 6.45 19.55
N LEU A 177 -23.02 5.47 18.85
CA LEU A 177 -22.28 4.57 17.97
C LEU A 177 -21.67 5.32 16.78
N LEU A 178 -22.45 6.16 16.12
CA LEU A 178 -22.01 6.97 14.98
C LEU A 178 -20.96 8.00 15.40
N LEU A 179 -21.11 8.61 16.57
CA LEU A 179 -20.12 9.55 17.11
C LEU A 179 -18.81 8.83 17.48
N THR A 180 -18.90 7.64 18.06
CA THR A 180 -17.73 6.78 18.34
C THR A 180 -17.02 6.40 17.04
N PHE A 181 -17.76 5.97 16.02
CA PHE A 181 -17.22 5.66 14.70
C PHE A 181 -16.52 6.87 14.09
N LEU A 182 -17.14 8.05 14.12
CA LEU A 182 -16.57 9.28 13.57
C LEU A 182 -15.25 9.64 14.27
N GLY A 183 -15.22 9.62 15.61
CA GLY A 183 -14.01 9.87 16.39
C GLY A 183 -12.87 8.91 16.02
N LEU A 184 -13.16 7.60 16.02
CA LEU A 184 -12.17 6.58 15.67
C LEU A 184 -11.74 6.61 14.21
N ALA A 185 -12.65 6.95 13.28
CA ALA A 185 -12.33 7.10 11.86
C ALA A 185 -11.38 8.28 11.63
N LEU A 186 -11.58 9.40 12.35
CA LEU A 186 -10.66 10.54 12.32
C LEU A 186 -9.27 10.15 12.87
N ILE A 187 -9.22 9.43 13.99
CA ILE A 187 -7.95 8.91 14.53
C ILE A 187 -7.28 7.95 13.52
N HIS A 188 -8.02 7.02 12.91
CA HIS A 188 -7.45 6.09 11.93
C HIS A 188 -6.96 6.80 10.66
N MET A 189 -7.71 7.76 10.13
CA MET A 189 -7.23 8.60 9.02
C MET A 189 -5.96 9.38 9.41
N GLY A 190 -5.91 9.93 10.63
CA GLY A 190 -4.72 10.59 11.17
C GLY A 190 -3.52 9.63 11.28
N LEU A 191 -3.75 8.40 11.78
CA LEU A 191 -2.76 7.33 11.83
C LEU A 191 -2.19 7.03 10.45
N ASN A 192 -3.04 6.90 9.43
CA ASN A 192 -2.61 6.62 8.06
C ASN A 192 -1.76 7.75 7.47
N VAL A 193 -2.14 9.01 7.69
CA VAL A 193 -1.37 10.16 7.21
C VAL A 193 -0.07 10.32 8.00
N ALA A 194 -0.08 10.07 9.30
CA ALA A 194 1.12 10.07 10.14
C ALA A 194 2.08 8.94 9.73
N ASN A 195 1.56 7.75 9.44
CA ASN A 195 2.33 6.62 8.91
C ASN A 195 3.08 7.01 7.64
N ASP A 196 2.36 7.49 6.61
CA ASP A 196 2.95 7.96 5.35
C ASP A 196 3.97 9.09 5.57
N TYR A 197 3.68 10.04 6.48
CA TYR A 197 4.62 11.12 6.81
C TYR A 197 5.93 10.56 7.39
N PHE A 198 5.84 9.74 8.44
CA PHE A 198 7.02 9.21 9.13
C PHE A 198 7.81 8.23 8.24
N ASP A 199 7.14 7.35 7.50
CA ASP A 199 7.81 6.42 6.59
C ASP A 199 8.47 7.15 5.42
N THR A 200 7.93 8.28 4.96
CA THR A 200 8.59 9.15 3.99
C THR A 200 9.84 9.81 4.58
N VAL A 201 9.75 10.50 5.73
CA VAL A 201 10.90 11.23 6.30
C VAL A 201 11.99 10.31 6.87
N LEU A 202 11.63 9.10 7.29
CA LEU A 202 12.57 8.07 7.74
C LEU A 202 13.20 7.29 6.58
N GLY A 203 12.74 7.51 5.34
CA GLY A 203 13.30 6.90 4.13
C GLY A 203 12.78 5.51 3.78
N ALA A 204 11.73 5.01 4.45
CA ALA A 204 11.12 3.72 4.14
C ALA A 204 10.33 3.75 2.82
N ASP A 205 9.48 4.75 2.62
CA ASP A 205 8.69 4.88 1.39
C ASP A 205 9.58 5.09 0.14
N PRO A 206 10.61 5.98 0.17
CA PRO A 206 11.59 6.09 -0.92
C PRO A 206 12.38 4.81 -1.21
N ALA A 207 12.65 4.00 -0.18
CA ALA A 207 13.38 2.75 -0.34
C ALA A 207 12.53 1.66 -1.02
N ASN A 208 11.21 1.66 -0.78
CA ASN A 208 10.30 0.71 -1.42
C ASN A 208 10.07 1.05 -2.90
N ARG A 209 10.59 0.17 -3.77
CA ARG A 209 10.49 0.28 -5.24
C ARG A 209 9.30 -0.48 -5.82
N ARG A 210 8.68 -1.32 -5.01
CA ARG A 210 7.58 -2.19 -5.40
C ARG A 210 6.46 -1.98 -4.37
N PRO A 211 5.73 -0.86 -4.37
CA PRO A 211 4.50 -0.75 -3.61
C PRO A 211 3.41 -1.62 -4.24
N THR A 212 2.39 -1.95 -3.46
CA THR A 212 1.16 -2.59 -3.96
C THR A 212 -0.05 -1.73 -3.60
N PRO A 213 -1.27 -2.03 -4.08
CA PRO A 213 -2.46 -1.31 -3.63
C PRO A 213 -2.73 -1.42 -2.11
N PHE A 214 -2.12 -2.39 -1.44
CA PHE A 214 -2.35 -2.71 -0.02
C PHE A 214 -1.12 -2.47 0.87
N SER A 215 0.06 -2.21 0.31
CA SER A 215 1.36 -2.06 1.01
C SER A 215 2.19 -0.91 0.42
N GLY A 216 3.17 -0.39 1.19
CA GLY A 216 4.02 0.73 0.74
C GLY A 216 3.42 2.15 0.83
N GLY A 217 2.41 2.35 1.70
CA GLY A 217 1.81 3.67 1.97
C GLY A 217 0.89 4.18 0.86
N SER A 218 0.28 5.37 1.02
CA SER A 218 -0.45 6.01 -0.10
C SER A 218 0.49 6.62 -1.13
N ARG A 219 1.76 6.83 -0.73
CA ARG A 219 2.84 7.49 -1.49
C ARG A 219 2.49 8.91 -1.92
N SER A 220 1.47 9.51 -1.29
CA SER A 220 0.96 10.81 -1.67
C SER A 220 1.99 11.93 -1.51
N ILE A 221 2.91 11.83 -0.55
CA ILE A 221 4.02 12.78 -0.39
C ILE A 221 5.04 12.62 -1.53
N LEU A 222 5.44 11.38 -1.83
CA LEU A 222 6.37 11.06 -2.93
C LEU A 222 5.84 11.53 -4.28
N TYR A 223 4.56 11.28 -4.55
CA TYR A 223 3.89 11.71 -5.78
C TYR A 223 3.54 13.21 -5.82
N GLY A 224 3.82 13.96 -4.76
CA GLY A 224 3.57 15.40 -4.70
C GLY A 224 2.08 15.76 -4.62
N LEU A 225 1.24 14.84 -4.17
CA LEU A 225 -0.19 15.09 -3.93
C LEU A 225 -0.41 15.94 -2.67
N ILE A 226 0.47 15.82 -1.68
CA ILE A 226 0.47 16.60 -0.46
C ILE A 226 1.92 16.91 -0.05
N SER A 227 2.18 18.10 0.47
CA SER A 227 3.50 18.44 1.02
C SER A 227 3.71 17.77 2.38
N GLU A 228 4.96 17.63 2.82
CA GLU A 228 5.28 17.16 4.18
C GLU A 228 4.64 18.02 5.27
N SER A 229 4.67 19.36 5.11
CA SER A 229 4.00 20.28 6.02
C SER A 229 2.48 20.11 6.01
N GLY A 230 1.88 19.88 4.85
CA GLY A 230 0.45 19.60 4.69
C GLY A 230 0.05 18.28 5.34
N ALA A 231 0.86 17.23 5.17
CA ALA A 231 0.64 15.94 5.83
C ALA A 231 0.69 16.08 7.36
N ARG A 232 1.66 16.84 7.90
CA ARG A 232 1.72 17.16 9.33
C ARG A 232 0.50 17.89 9.86
N ALA A 233 0.10 18.96 9.18
CA ALA A 233 -1.09 19.71 9.56
C ALA A 233 -2.35 18.82 9.49
N LEU A 234 -2.44 17.97 8.47
CA LEU A 234 -3.58 17.08 8.27
C LEU A 234 -3.68 16.02 9.36
N TYR A 235 -2.63 15.24 9.64
CA TYR A 235 -2.71 14.23 10.70
C TYR A 235 -2.94 14.86 12.07
N ALA A 236 -2.36 16.03 12.35
CA ALA A 236 -2.56 16.74 13.61
C ALA A 236 -4.01 17.20 13.76
N SER A 237 -4.61 17.72 12.69
CA SER A 237 -6.02 18.15 12.67
C SER A 237 -6.98 16.97 12.83
N LEU A 238 -6.68 15.84 12.16
CA LEU A 238 -7.46 14.60 12.27
C LEU A 238 -7.38 14.02 13.69
N PHE A 239 -6.18 13.92 14.27
CA PHE A 239 -6.02 13.51 15.66
C PHE A 239 -6.71 14.45 16.62
N GLY A 240 -6.51 15.76 16.50
CA GLY A 240 -7.18 16.76 17.35
C GLY A 240 -8.70 16.66 17.31
N SER A 241 -9.28 16.46 16.13
CA SER A 241 -10.72 16.29 15.96
C SER A 241 -11.23 14.99 16.58
N GLY A 242 -10.53 13.88 16.38
CA GLY A 242 -10.87 12.60 17.02
C GLY A 242 -10.75 12.64 18.54
N VAL A 243 -9.73 13.35 19.07
CA VAL A 243 -9.55 13.57 20.51
C VAL A 243 -10.64 14.45 21.09
N ALA A 244 -11.07 15.50 20.39
CA ALA A 244 -12.18 16.33 20.84
C ALA A 244 -13.48 15.52 21.00
N ILE A 245 -13.76 14.62 20.04
CA ILE A 245 -14.90 13.68 20.14
C ILE A 245 -14.69 12.70 21.31
N GLY A 246 -13.50 12.13 21.45
CA GLY A 246 -13.16 11.25 22.58
C GLY A 246 -13.33 11.91 23.94
N LEU A 247 -12.95 13.19 24.06
CA LEU A 247 -13.12 13.98 25.27
C LEU A 247 -14.60 14.24 25.57
N TYR A 248 -15.40 14.60 24.56
CA TYR A 248 -16.84 14.74 24.71
C TYR A 248 -17.49 13.43 25.21
N LEU A 249 -17.13 12.29 24.61
CA LEU A 249 -17.60 10.97 25.05
C LEU A 249 -17.14 10.66 26.48
N ALA A 250 -15.91 11.01 26.84
CA ALA A 250 -15.39 10.83 28.20
C ALA A 250 -16.19 11.63 29.22
N LEU A 251 -16.49 12.90 28.93
CA LEU A 251 -17.25 13.78 29.83
C LEU A 251 -18.71 13.34 29.99
N THR A 252 -19.29 12.69 28.98
CA THR A 252 -20.71 12.30 28.96
C THR A 252 -20.96 10.85 29.38
N ARG A 253 -20.00 9.94 29.18
CA ARG A 253 -20.18 8.49 29.39
C ARG A 253 -19.20 7.87 30.39
N GLY A 254 -18.11 8.53 30.74
CA GLY A 254 -17.20 8.04 31.78
C GLY A 254 -15.77 8.49 31.54
N LEU A 255 -15.30 9.39 32.40
CA LEU A 255 -14.08 10.15 32.17
C LEU A 255 -12.83 9.27 32.11
N LEU A 256 -12.50 8.57 33.22
CA LEU A 256 -11.24 7.83 33.32
C LEU A 256 -11.12 6.67 32.32
N PRO A 257 -12.14 5.81 32.13
CA PRO A 257 -12.04 4.68 31.19
C PRO A 257 -11.84 5.13 29.74
N ILE A 258 -12.60 6.13 29.29
CA ILE A 258 -12.53 6.61 27.92
C ILE A 258 -11.23 7.38 27.69
N LEU A 259 -10.76 8.19 28.65
CA LEU A 259 -9.45 8.83 28.55
C LEU A 259 -8.31 7.80 28.50
N GLY A 260 -8.37 6.73 29.30
CA GLY A 260 -7.39 5.65 29.28
C GLY A 260 -7.32 4.94 27.93
N LEU A 261 -8.48 4.56 27.38
CA LEU A 261 -8.57 3.92 26.06
C LEU A 261 -8.15 4.87 24.93
N THR A 262 -8.53 6.15 25.01
CA THR A 262 -8.13 7.18 24.04
C THR A 262 -6.62 7.40 24.08
N ALA A 263 -6.03 7.52 25.27
CA ALA A 263 -4.60 7.68 25.44
C ALA A 263 -3.82 6.47 24.90
N LEU A 264 -4.28 5.25 25.21
CA LEU A 264 -3.68 4.02 24.68
C LEU A 264 -3.81 3.95 23.15
N GLY A 265 -5.00 4.24 22.61
CA GLY A 265 -5.26 4.26 21.17
C GLY A 265 -4.38 5.27 20.43
N LEU A 266 -4.27 6.50 20.94
CA LEU A 266 -3.37 7.54 20.40
C LEU A 266 -1.90 7.14 20.50
N PHE A 267 -1.50 6.53 21.61
CA PHE A 267 -0.14 6.03 21.78
C PHE A 267 0.18 5.00 20.70
N LEU A 268 -0.69 3.99 20.53
CA LEU A 268 -0.52 2.96 19.50
C LEU A 268 -0.54 3.57 18.10
N ALA A 269 -1.44 4.52 17.83
CA ALA A 269 -1.60 5.16 16.52
C ALA A 269 -0.41 6.04 16.12
N TYR A 270 0.03 6.94 17.01
CA TYR A 270 1.11 7.87 16.73
C TYR A 270 2.46 7.16 16.73
N PHE A 271 2.75 6.41 17.80
CA PHE A 271 4.03 5.73 17.95
C PHE A 271 4.17 4.44 17.13
N TYR A 272 3.16 4.09 16.34
CA TYR A 272 3.25 3.03 15.34
C TYR A 272 4.50 3.21 14.47
N THR A 273 4.67 4.40 13.88
CA THR A 273 5.86 4.79 13.10
C THR A 273 6.64 5.96 13.69
N ALA A 274 6.02 6.82 14.50
CA ALA A 274 6.68 8.03 14.98
C ALA A 274 7.85 7.74 15.94
N PRO A 275 8.96 8.51 15.85
CA PRO A 275 10.00 8.51 16.87
C PRO A 275 9.49 9.08 18.21
N PRO A 276 10.10 8.68 19.35
CA PRO A 276 11.23 7.76 19.45
C PRO A 276 10.85 6.26 19.44
N ILE A 277 9.56 5.93 19.60
CA ILE A 277 9.09 4.57 19.94
C ILE A 277 8.89 3.63 18.74
N LYS A 278 8.52 4.12 17.55
CA LYS A 278 8.50 3.39 16.27
C LYS A 278 8.15 1.88 16.40
N LEU A 279 6.95 1.54 16.86
CA LEU A 279 6.55 0.16 17.17
C LEU A 279 6.70 -0.78 15.95
N ALA A 280 6.30 -0.33 14.76
CA ALA A 280 6.43 -1.06 13.50
C ALA A 280 7.89 -1.40 13.17
N TYR A 281 8.81 -0.48 13.48
CA TYR A 281 10.25 -0.69 13.26
C TYR A 281 10.87 -1.67 14.27
N ARG A 282 10.17 -1.94 15.38
CA ARG A 282 10.67 -2.75 16.50
C ARG A 282 10.00 -4.13 16.59
N GLY A 283 9.18 -4.52 15.62
CA GLY A 283 8.48 -5.82 15.62
C GLY A 283 7.33 -5.88 16.62
N LEU A 284 6.75 -4.72 16.95
CA LEU A 284 5.57 -4.58 17.79
C LEU A 284 4.38 -4.02 17.00
N GLY A 285 4.51 -3.87 15.68
CA GLY A 285 3.49 -3.26 14.83
C GLY A 285 2.22 -4.08 14.77
N GLU A 286 2.37 -5.38 14.55
CA GLU A 286 1.29 -6.37 14.49
C GLU A 286 0.53 -6.44 15.81
N LEU A 287 1.25 -6.46 16.93
CA LEU A 287 0.65 -6.41 18.27
C LEU A 287 -0.08 -5.09 18.52
N ALA A 288 0.50 -3.96 18.10
CA ALA A 288 -0.12 -2.64 18.23
C ALA A 288 -1.42 -2.54 17.42
N VAL A 289 -1.42 -3.02 16.18
CA VAL A 289 -2.59 -3.06 15.31
C VAL A 289 -3.65 -4.00 15.86
N GLY A 290 -3.29 -5.22 16.25
CA GLY A 290 -4.25 -6.16 16.84
C GLY A 290 -4.88 -5.65 18.13
N THR A 291 -4.08 -5.03 19.00
CA THR A 291 -4.56 -4.44 20.27
C THR A 291 -5.44 -3.21 20.03
N GLY A 292 -5.02 -2.32 19.13
CA GLY A 292 -5.74 -1.09 18.81
C GLY A 292 -7.09 -1.38 18.17
N PHE A 293 -7.10 -2.16 17.09
CA PHE A 293 -8.33 -2.44 16.36
C PHE A 293 -9.23 -3.50 17.00
N GLY A 294 -8.66 -4.41 17.80
CA GLY A 294 -9.43 -5.36 18.58
C GLY A 294 -9.86 -4.74 19.92
N PRO A 295 -9.21 -5.08 21.05
CA PRO A 295 -9.64 -4.67 22.38
C PRO A 295 -9.94 -3.19 22.56
N VAL A 296 -9.07 -2.28 22.08
CA VAL A 296 -9.24 -0.84 22.35
C VAL A 296 -10.50 -0.28 21.68
N ILE A 297 -10.71 -0.54 20.38
CA ILE A 297 -11.91 -0.06 19.69
C ILE A 297 -13.17 -0.79 20.17
N VAL A 298 -13.15 -2.11 20.27
CA VAL A 298 -14.35 -2.89 20.62
C VAL A 298 -14.79 -2.58 22.05
N MET A 299 -13.88 -2.62 23.02
CA MET A 299 -14.21 -2.29 24.41
C MET A 299 -14.53 -0.80 24.59
N GLY A 300 -13.85 0.10 23.86
CA GLY A 300 -14.17 1.52 23.91
C GLY A 300 -15.57 1.81 23.40
N THR A 301 -15.96 1.20 22.28
CA THR A 301 -17.31 1.30 21.74
C THR A 301 -18.33 0.72 22.71
N TYR A 302 -18.08 -0.48 23.24
CA TYR A 302 -18.93 -1.11 24.24
C TYR A 302 -19.08 -0.25 25.50
N PHE A 303 -17.99 0.34 26.01
CA PHE A 303 -18.02 1.19 27.19
C PHE A 303 -18.79 2.49 26.92
N VAL A 304 -18.63 3.12 25.76
CA VAL A 304 -19.43 4.32 25.41
C VAL A 304 -20.92 4.01 25.45
N GLN A 305 -21.32 2.83 24.98
CA GLN A 305 -22.72 2.40 25.02
C GLN A 305 -23.20 2.09 26.44
N THR A 306 -22.45 1.27 27.18
CA THR A 306 -22.94 0.63 28.42
C THR A 306 -22.43 1.25 29.72
N GLN A 307 -21.39 2.10 29.65
CA GLN A 307 -20.61 2.65 30.77
C GLN A 307 -19.99 1.57 31.69
N ARG A 308 -19.77 0.36 31.15
CA ARG A 308 -19.21 -0.79 31.87
C ARG A 308 -18.17 -1.51 31.01
N PHE A 309 -17.30 -2.28 31.66
CA PHE A 309 -16.45 -3.24 30.97
C PHE A 309 -17.09 -4.63 31.03
N SER A 310 -16.85 -5.43 29.99
CA SER A 310 -17.38 -6.79 29.90
C SER A 310 -16.30 -7.74 29.36
N LEU A 311 -16.25 -8.94 29.94
CA LEU A 311 -15.39 -10.01 29.43
C LEU A 311 -15.86 -10.47 28.05
N ASP A 312 -17.17 -10.47 27.81
CA ASP A 312 -17.81 -10.79 26.52
C ASP A 312 -17.30 -9.86 25.42
N ALA A 313 -17.25 -8.55 25.69
CA ALA A 313 -16.72 -7.56 24.76
C ALA A 313 -15.22 -7.75 24.51
N LEU A 314 -14.44 -8.08 25.55
CA LEU A 314 -13.02 -8.38 25.40
C LEU A 314 -12.81 -9.62 24.53
N VAL A 315 -13.52 -10.72 24.78
CA VAL A 315 -13.38 -11.96 23.99
C VAL A 315 -13.88 -11.78 22.56
N ALA A 316 -14.99 -11.06 22.36
CA ALA A 316 -15.51 -10.70 21.04
C ALA A 316 -14.52 -9.85 20.21
N SER A 317 -13.62 -9.13 20.88
CA SER A 317 -12.61 -8.29 20.21
C SER A 317 -11.41 -9.06 19.66
N ILE A 318 -11.13 -10.26 20.20
CA ILE A 318 -9.94 -11.03 19.86
C ILE A 318 -9.95 -11.46 18.39
N PRO A 319 -11.03 -12.08 17.84
CA PRO A 319 -11.05 -12.51 16.44
C PRO A 319 -10.79 -11.36 15.47
N ILE A 320 -11.46 -10.21 15.65
CA ILE A 320 -11.29 -9.07 14.75
C ILE A 320 -9.92 -8.41 14.90
N GLY A 321 -9.37 -8.36 16.12
CA GLY A 321 -8.01 -7.90 16.37
C GLY A 321 -6.96 -8.76 15.65
N LEU A 322 -7.08 -10.09 15.75
CA LEU A 322 -6.22 -11.04 15.03
C LEU A 322 -6.35 -10.90 13.52
N LEU A 323 -7.58 -10.78 12.99
CA LEU A 323 -7.80 -10.64 11.55
C LEU A 323 -7.23 -9.33 10.99
N ILE A 324 -7.39 -8.20 11.68
CA ILE A 324 -6.82 -6.92 11.25
C ILE A 324 -5.29 -6.91 11.40
N MET A 325 -4.75 -7.52 12.46
CA MET A 325 -3.32 -7.80 12.56
C MET A 325 -2.83 -8.60 11.34
N LEU A 326 -3.59 -9.62 10.92
CA LEU A 326 -3.24 -10.42 9.76
C LEU A 326 -3.34 -9.65 8.44
N ILE A 327 -4.20 -8.63 8.32
CA ILE A 327 -4.18 -7.71 7.16
C ILE A 327 -2.78 -7.11 7.03
N LEU A 328 -2.28 -6.49 8.11
CA LEU A 328 -0.94 -5.92 8.13
C LEU A 328 0.11 -6.98 7.82
N TYR A 329 0.07 -8.10 8.53
CA TYR A 329 1.06 -9.17 8.42
C TYR A 329 1.18 -9.76 7.01
N VAL A 330 0.06 -10.00 6.33
CA VAL A 330 0.07 -10.50 4.93
C VAL A 330 0.57 -9.42 3.98
N ASN A 331 0.30 -8.14 4.28
CA ASN A 331 0.78 -7.02 3.47
C ASN A 331 2.30 -6.78 3.63
N GLU A 332 2.88 -7.23 4.74
CA GLU A 332 4.32 -7.15 5.04
C GLU A 332 5.16 -8.23 4.36
N ILE A 333 4.57 -9.36 3.95
CA ILE A 333 5.25 -10.43 3.18
C ILE A 333 5.90 -9.91 1.90
N PRO A 334 5.16 -9.23 0.99
CA PRO A 334 5.78 -8.68 -0.22
C PRO A 334 6.83 -7.60 0.06
N ASP A 335 6.67 -6.83 1.15
CA ASP A 335 7.51 -5.66 1.43
C ASP A 335 8.77 -6.00 2.25
N ALA A 336 8.90 -7.24 2.75
CA ALA A 336 9.93 -7.66 3.69
C ALA A 336 11.39 -7.36 3.26
N GLU A 337 11.68 -7.40 1.96
CA GLU A 337 12.99 -7.02 1.43
C GLU A 337 13.28 -5.53 1.66
N PHE A 338 12.36 -4.66 1.24
CA PHE A 338 12.50 -3.21 1.34
C PHE A 338 12.38 -2.71 2.77
N ASP A 339 11.50 -3.32 3.56
CA ASP A 339 11.36 -3.01 4.98
C ASP A 339 12.65 -3.29 5.75
N ARG A 340 13.36 -4.38 5.42
CA ARG A 340 14.68 -4.68 6.01
C ARG A 340 15.71 -3.62 5.62
N ILE A 341 15.72 -3.17 4.37
CA ILE A 341 16.60 -2.10 3.88
C ILE A 341 16.32 -0.79 4.63
N ALA A 342 15.04 -0.49 4.89
CA ALA A 342 14.60 0.68 5.65
C ALA A 342 14.81 0.56 7.18
N GLY A 343 15.37 -0.57 7.66
CA GLY A 343 15.61 -0.82 9.07
C GLY A 343 14.36 -1.17 9.88
N LYS A 344 13.24 -1.49 9.23
CA LYS A 344 12.07 -2.07 9.89
C LYS A 344 12.37 -3.53 10.26
N ARG A 345 11.97 -3.91 11.46
CA ARG A 345 12.18 -5.25 12.02
C ARG A 345 10.85 -5.90 12.41
N GLN A 346 9.85 -5.86 11.54
CA GLN A 346 8.54 -6.52 11.71
C GLN A 346 8.67 -8.05 11.80
N LEU A 347 7.64 -8.76 12.24
CA LEU A 347 7.71 -10.21 12.47
C LEU A 347 8.10 -10.95 11.18
N VAL A 348 7.50 -10.58 10.05
CA VAL A 348 7.79 -11.21 8.75
C VAL A 348 9.26 -11.06 8.35
N THR A 349 9.92 -9.96 8.72
CA THR A 349 11.36 -9.76 8.41
C THR A 349 12.29 -10.61 9.28
N ARG A 350 11.80 -11.09 10.44
CA ARG A 350 12.55 -11.91 11.42
C ARG A 350 12.33 -13.41 11.24
N PHE A 351 11.21 -13.79 10.63
CA PHE A 351 10.82 -15.17 10.45
C PHE A 351 11.41 -15.77 9.16
N SER A 352 11.67 -17.07 9.18
CA SER A 352 11.76 -17.87 7.95
C SER A 352 10.38 -17.93 7.28
N ARG A 353 10.34 -18.37 6.01
CA ARG A 353 9.08 -18.59 5.30
C ARG A 353 8.14 -19.50 6.09
N GLU A 354 8.66 -20.59 6.64
CA GLU A 354 7.91 -21.61 7.37
C GLU A 354 7.36 -21.05 8.68
N GLN A 355 8.19 -20.31 9.42
CA GLN A 355 7.75 -19.59 10.63
C GLN A 355 6.68 -18.56 10.29
N ALA A 356 6.83 -17.86 9.17
CA ALA A 356 5.89 -16.84 8.77
C ALA A 356 4.52 -17.43 8.41
N LEU A 357 4.51 -18.56 7.69
CA LEU A 357 3.30 -19.32 7.36
C LEU A 357 2.69 -20.00 8.59
N ALA A 358 3.50 -20.51 9.52
CA ALA A 358 3.03 -21.10 10.76
C ALA A 358 2.34 -20.05 11.66
N PHE A 359 2.90 -18.84 11.76
CA PHE A 359 2.27 -17.74 12.48
C PHE A 359 0.92 -17.32 11.86
N LEU A 360 0.85 -17.24 10.52
CA LEU A 360 -0.41 -16.99 9.80
C LEU A 360 -1.44 -18.08 10.10
N ALA A 361 -1.07 -19.35 9.95
CA ALA A 361 -1.96 -20.49 10.20
C ALA A 361 -2.43 -20.54 11.66
N GLY A 362 -1.52 -20.34 12.62
CA GLY A 362 -1.83 -20.32 14.05
C GLY A 362 -2.75 -19.16 14.43
N SER A 363 -2.55 -17.98 13.87
CA SER A 363 -3.42 -16.81 14.11
C SER A 363 -4.82 -16.98 13.51
N LEU A 364 -4.92 -17.57 12.32
CA LEU A 364 -6.20 -17.94 11.71
C LEU A 364 -6.91 -19.01 12.55
N ALA A 365 -6.20 -20.07 12.96
CA ALA A 365 -6.76 -21.10 13.83
C ALA A 365 -7.27 -20.51 15.16
N ALA A 366 -6.47 -19.68 15.83
CA ALA A 366 -6.85 -18.99 17.05
C ALA A 366 -8.10 -18.11 16.86
N THR A 367 -8.20 -17.38 15.74
CA THR A 367 -9.38 -16.58 15.39
C THR A 367 -10.66 -17.44 15.40
N TYR A 368 -10.67 -18.55 14.65
CA TYR A 368 -11.85 -19.40 14.55
C TYR A 368 -12.11 -20.22 15.82
N SER A 369 -11.06 -20.62 16.55
CA SER A 369 -11.21 -21.25 17.86
C SER A 369 -11.90 -20.32 18.86
N VAL A 370 -11.52 -19.05 18.92
CA VAL A 370 -12.17 -18.08 19.80
C VAL A 370 -13.64 -17.89 19.40
N ILE A 371 -13.95 -17.73 18.11
CA ILE A 371 -15.35 -17.63 17.64
C ILE A 371 -16.17 -18.85 18.09
N ALA A 372 -15.63 -20.06 17.95
CA ALA A 372 -16.31 -21.29 18.36
C ALA A 372 -16.50 -21.39 19.88
N LEU A 373 -15.58 -20.83 20.67
CA LEU A 373 -15.61 -20.87 22.13
C LEU A 373 -16.57 -19.85 22.76
N ILE A 374 -16.91 -18.74 22.08
CA ILE A 374 -17.81 -17.70 22.63
C ILE A 374 -19.09 -18.29 23.23
N PRO A 375 -19.93 -19.06 22.50
CA PRO A 375 -21.15 -19.60 23.08
C PRO A 375 -20.91 -20.75 24.06
N VAL A 376 -19.84 -21.54 23.88
CA VAL A 376 -19.49 -22.65 24.79
C VAL A 376 -19.15 -22.12 26.18
N LEU A 377 -18.44 -20.99 26.24
CA LEU A 377 -18.08 -20.31 27.48
C LEU A 377 -19.18 -19.38 28.00
N ARG A 378 -20.32 -19.27 27.30
CA ARG A 378 -21.43 -18.36 27.62
C ARG A 378 -20.99 -16.89 27.69
N LEU A 379 -20.13 -16.47 26.76
CA LEU A 379 -19.60 -15.11 26.63
C LEU A 379 -20.21 -14.36 25.43
N GLY A 380 -21.34 -14.83 24.92
CA GLY A 380 -22.04 -14.29 23.77
C GLY A 380 -22.99 -15.33 23.14
N PRO A 381 -23.85 -14.90 22.20
CA PRO A 381 -24.92 -15.75 21.68
C PRO A 381 -24.38 -16.78 20.67
N PRO A 382 -25.04 -17.95 20.52
CA PRO A 382 -24.63 -18.98 19.56
C PRO A 382 -24.70 -18.52 18.09
N THR A 383 -25.45 -17.47 17.80
CA THR A 383 -25.57 -16.86 16.47
C THR A 383 -24.24 -16.34 15.92
N VAL A 384 -23.24 -16.04 16.76
CA VAL A 384 -21.89 -15.64 16.29
C VAL A 384 -21.18 -16.74 15.51
N LEU A 385 -21.60 -18.00 15.66
CA LEU A 385 -21.05 -19.15 14.93
C LEU A 385 -21.24 -19.04 13.41
N VAL A 386 -22.16 -18.18 12.93
CA VAL A 386 -22.30 -17.90 11.49
C VAL A 386 -21.00 -17.37 10.88
N ALA A 387 -20.15 -16.71 11.67
CA ALA A 387 -18.85 -16.23 11.21
C ALA A 387 -17.89 -17.39 10.84
N LEU A 388 -18.09 -18.61 11.35
CA LEU A 388 -17.31 -19.80 10.96
C LEU A 388 -17.51 -20.16 9.49
N ALA A 389 -18.58 -19.69 8.83
CA ALA A 389 -18.78 -19.86 7.40
C ALA A 389 -17.67 -19.22 6.55
N THR A 390 -16.84 -18.35 7.13
CA THR A 390 -15.69 -17.71 6.46
C THR A 390 -14.40 -18.54 6.47
N ILE A 391 -14.36 -19.70 7.14
CA ILE A 391 -13.18 -20.59 7.16
C ILE A 391 -12.63 -20.88 5.75
N PRO A 392 -13.45 -21.13 4.70
CA PRO A 392 -12.93 -21.32 3.34
C PRO A 392 -12.15 -20.12 2.79
N LEU A 393 -12.49 -18.89 3.19
CA LEU A 393 -11.74 -17.68 2.81
C LEU A 393 -10.37 -17.67 3.48
N ALA A 394 -10.29 -17.96 4.78
CA ALA A 394 -9.03 -18.07 5.52
C ALA A 394 -8.11 -19.17 4.96
N VAL A 395 -8.66 -20.32 4.59
CA VAL A 395 -7.90 -21.40 3.92
C VAL A 395 -7.30 -20.90 2.61
N LYS A 396 -8.08 -20.18 1.80
CA LYS A 396 -7.59 -19.58 0.54
C LYS A 396 -6.53 -18.49 0.78
N VAL A 397 -6.65 -17.70 1.85
CA VAL A 397 -5.60 -16.74 2.25
C VAL A 397 -4.29 -17.48 2.55
N TYR A 398 -4.34 -18.54 3.36
CA TYR A 398 -3.16 -19.34 3.68
C TYR A 398 -2.55 -20.00 2.43
N GLN A 399 -3.37 -20.61 1.58
CA GLN A 399 -2.94 -21.23 0.33
C GLN A 399 -2.28 -20.21 -0.62
N GLY A 400 -2.89 -19.03 -0.77
CA GLY A 400 -2.33 -17.94 -1.58
C GLY A 400 -0.98 -17.47 -1.04
N ALA A 401 -0.89 -17.21 0.26
CA ALA A 401 0.34 -16.80 0.92
C ALA A 401 1.44 -17.86 0.79
N ARG A 402 1.10 -19.15 0.90
CA ARG A 402 2.04 -20.26 0.73
C ARG A 402 2.57 -20.36 -0.70
N SER A 403 1.69 -20.31 -1.69
CA SER A 403 2.03 -20.49 -3.12
C SER A 403 2.79 -19.31 -3.70
N ASN A 404 2.48 -18.09 -3.24
CA ASN A 404 3.01 -16.84 -3.78
C ASN A 404 3.99 -16.15 -2.82
N PHE A 405 4.50 -16.87 -1.80
CA PHE A 405 5.42 -16.31 -0.82
C PHE A 405 6.66 -15.71 -1.50
N GLY A 406 6.95 -14.44 -1.21
CA GLY A 406 8.07 -13.70 -1.82
C GLY A 406 7.82 -13.24 -3.27
N LYS A 407 6.69 -13.61 -3.89
CA LYS A 407 6.30 -13.18 -5.23
C LYS A 407 5.37 -11.99 -5.16
N GLN A 408 5.96 -10.81 -5.26
CA GLN A 408 5.32 -9.61 -4.76
C GLN A 408 3.97 -9.25 -5.40
N TYR A 409 3.91 -9.20 -6.73
CA TYR A 409 2.67 -8.85 -7.44
C TYR A 409 1.66 -10.01 -7.45
N GLU A 410 2.12 -11.26 -7.32
CA GLU A 410 1.26 -12.45 -7.20
C GLU A 410 0.58 -12.54 -5.82
N MET A 411 1.06 -11.80 -4.82
CA MET A 411 0.43 -11.70 -3.50
C MET A 411 -0.78 -10.76 -3.48
N ILE A 412 -0.95 -9.86 -4.46
CA ILE A 412 -2.03 -8.85 -4.47
C ILE A 412 -3.44 -9.49 -4.31
N PRO A 413 -3.80 -10.58 -5.02
CA PRO A 413 -5.07 -11.25 -4.80
C PRO A 413 -5.22 -11.82 -3.38
N THR A 414 -4.14 -12.33 -2.78
CA THR A 414 -4.13 -12.83 -1.41
C THR A 414 -4.33 -11.71 -0.39
N MET A 415 -3.68 -10.55 -0.60
CA MET A 415 -3.86 -9.36 0.25
C MET A 415 -5.31 -8.87 0.22
N SER A 416 -5.89 -8.75 -0.98
CA SER A 416 -7.30 -8.38 -1.17
C SER A 416 -8.24 -9.38 -0.49
N LEU A 417 -8.01 -10.68 -0.68
CA LEU A 417 -8.80 -11.74 -0.06
C LEU A 417 -8.71 -11.69 1.47
N ASN A 418 -7.55 -11.37 2.02
CA ASN A 418 -7.35 -11.28 3.45
C ASN A 418 -8.09 -10.08 4.07
N VAL A 419 -8.11 -8.93 3.39
CA VAL A 419 -8.96 -7.78 3.76
C VAL A 419 -10.44 -8.19 3.76
N ASN A 420 -10.89 -8.89 2.72
CA ASN A 420 -12.26 -9.37 2.63
C ASN A 420 -12.59 -10.40 3.73
N ASN A 421 -11.66 -11.30 4.05
CA ASN A 421 -11.83 -12.26 5.13
C ASN A 421 -12.08 -11.52 6.45
N ALA A 422 -11.19 -10.58 6.81
CA ALA A 422 -11.35 -9.78 8.02
C ALA A 422 -12.69 -9.02 8.06
N ALA A 423 -13.05 -8.34 6.96
CA ALA A 423 -14.27 -7.53 6.88
C ALA A 423 -15.53 -8.39 6.99
N ILE A 424 -15.62 -9.49 6.22
CA ILE A 424 -16.80 -10.37 6.20
C ILE A 424 -16.92 -11.12 7.52
N THR A 425 -15.83 -11.70 8.05
CA THR A 425 -15.87 -12.42 9.33
C THR A 425 -16.31 -11.48 10.45
N GLY A 426 -15.73 -10.29 10.56
CA GLY A 426 -16.12 -9.35 11.61
C GLY A 426 -17.54 -8.80 11.44
N ALA A 427 -18.00 -8.57 10.21
CA ALA A 427 -19.40 -8.20 9.96
C ALA A 427 -20.37 -9.31 10.38
N LEU A 428 -20.02 -10.58 10.13
CA LEU A 428 -20.81 -11.73 10.58
C LEU A 428 -20.78 -11.91 12.11
N ILE A 429 -19.66 -11.61 12.78
CA ILE A 429 -19.61 -11.57 14.25
C ILE A 429 -20.56 -10.50 14.77
N ALA A 430 -20.48 -9.28 14.25
CA ALA A 430 -21.38 -8.19 14.65
C ALA A 430 -22.84 -8.58 14.43
N ALA A 431 -23.19 -9.05 13.23
CA ALA A 431 -24.53 -9.52 12.90
C ALA A 431 -25.00 -10.66 13.82
N GLY A 432 -24.11 -11.58 14.20
CA GLY A 432 -24.37 -12.61 15.19
C GLY A 432 -24.84 -12.03 16.52
N TYR A 433 -24.15 -11.03 17.06
CA TYR A 433 -24.59 -10.33 18.28
C TYR A 433 -25.93 -9.59 18.10
N PHE A 434 -26.13 -8.87 16.99
CA PHE A 434 -27.39 -8.19 16.71
C PHE A 434 -28.58 -9.17 16.65
N VAL A 435 -28.42 -10.28 15.94
CA VAL A 435 -29.46 -11.31 15.83
C VAL A 435 -29.69 -12.02 17.16
N GLY A 436 -28.62 -12.32 17.91
CA GLY A 436 -28.72 -12.93 19.23
C GLY A 436 -29.54 -12.06 20.20
N ALA A 437 -29.30 -10.75 20.20
CA ALA A 437 -30.06 -9.79 20.99
C ALA A 437 -31.55 -9.78 20.60
N LEU A 438 -31.85 -9.72 19.29
CA LEU A 438 -33.23 -9.69 18.78
C LEU A 438 -34.01 -10.98 19.06
N LEU A 439 -33.32 -12.12 19.14
CA LEU A 439 -33.91 -13.42 19.44
C LEU A 439 -34.00 -13.70 20.96
N GLY A 440 -33.41 -12.87 21.82
CA GLY A 440 -33.36 -13.07 23.26
C GLY A 440 -32.56 -14.31 23.69
N LEU A 441 -31.48 -14.63 22.96
CA LEU A 441 -30.68 -15.84 23.12
C LEU A 441 -29.53 -15.74 24.11
#